data_AF-A0A1H6R1Q7-F1
#
_entry.id   AF-A0A1H6R1Q7-F1
#
_cell.length_a   1.000
_cell.length_b   1.000
_cell.length_c   1.000
_cell.angle_alpha   90.00
_cell.angle_beta   90.00
_cell.angle_gamma   90.00
#
_symmetry.space_group_name_H-M   'P 1'
#
loop_
_entity.id
_entity.type
_entity.pdbx_description
1 polymer ?
#
loop_
_entity_poly.entity_id
_entity_poly.type
_entity_poly.pdbx_seq_one_letter_code
_entity_poly.pdbx_strand_id
1 'polypeptide(L)'
;MNLRRATMLAGSLLLFGIGTAAMAGHDDASVMQTASNKTAFMKKAASDGKAEVKICQMALDQSDDPQLKQVAWQLMDDHTQANQQLQQIAQRENVTLPDQLMPEDQQKVQKLQGKNGKAFDKEWIHGNLVDHRKDIKLFSMAGKKLDDQPVRQFAQSTLPKLKTHLQLVEQLTQKNRGTAGR
;
A
#
# COMPACT_ATOMS: atom_id res chain seq x y z
N MET A 1 49.24 71.72 10.30
CA MET A 1 48.68 72.74 11.23
C MET A 1 47.18 72.77 11.01
N ASN A 2 46.27 72.46 11.93
CA ASN A 2 46.35 72.30 13.38
C ASN A 2 45.39 71.20 13.86
N LEU A 3 45.86 70.38 14.80
CA LEU A 3 45.09 69.49 15.65
C LEU A 3 44.38 70.30 16.75
N ARG A 4 43.17 69.89 17.15
CA ARG A 4 42.77 69.86 18.57
C ARG A 4 41.92 68.61 18.86
N ARG A 5 42.41 67.84 19.83
CA ARG A 5 41.79 66.68 20.47
C ARG A 5 40.93 67.15 21.66
N ALA A 6 39.87 66.41 22.01
CA ALA A 6 39.45 66.25 23.41
C ALA A 6 38.62 64.96 23.59
N THR A 7 38.91 64.28 24.69
CA THR A 7 38.64 62.89 25.12
C THR A 7 37.34 62.70 25.92
N MET A 8 36.77 61.48 25.82
CA MET A 8 36.09 60.58 26.79
C MET A 8 35.16 61.11 27.92
N LEU A 9 34.00 60.46 28.15
CA LEU A 9 33.84 59.27 29.02
C LEU A 9 32.40 58.66 29.05
N ALA A 10 32.38 57.32 29.00
CA ALA A 10 31.52 56.31 29.65
C ALA A 10 29.98 56.41 29.73
N GLY A 11 29.34 55.29 29.33
CA GLY A 11 28.00 54.88 29.73
C GLY A 11 27.62 53.52 29.14
N SER A 12 28.10 52.42 29.73
CA SER A 12 27.65 51.05 29.41
C SER A 12 26.29 50.77 30.06
N LEU A 13 25.37 50.10 29.35
CA LEU A 13 24.84 48.74 29.65
C LEU A 13 23.41 48.49 29.07
N LEU A 14 23.35 47.55 28.09
CA LEU A 14 22.33 46.53 27.74
C LEU A 14 20.82 46.92 27.72
N LEU A 15 20.07 46.64 26.65
CA LEU A 15 19.61 45.27 26.34
C LEU A 15 19.29 45.04 24.85
N PHE A 16 19.77 43.88 24.40
CA PHE A 16 19.52 43.21 23.13
C PHE A 16 18.07 42.73 23.01
N GLY A 17 17.53 42.75 21.79
CA GLY A 17 16.29 42.10 21.41
C GLY A 17 16.13 42.03 19.90
N ILE A 18 17.13 41.43 19.23
CA ILE A 18 17.08 41.09 17.80
C ILE A 18 15.97 40.04 17.61
N GLY A 19 14.98 40.35 16.78
CA GLY A 19 13.96 39.39 16.37
C GLY A 19 14.61 38.22 15.63
N THR A 20 14.60 37.05 16.26
CA THR A 20 14.91 35.79 15.60
C THR A 20 13.62 35.24 15.00
N ALA A 21 13.45 35.42 13.69
CA ALA A 21 12.56 34.57 12.92
C ALA A 21 13.13 33.15 12.99
N ALA A 22 12.46 32.26 13.73
CA ALA A 22 12.74 30.84 13.71
C ALA A 22 12.33 30.30 12.32
N MET A 23 13.31 30.16 11.42
CA MET A 23 13.14 29.36 10.22
C MET A 23 13.10 27.89 10.64
N ALA A 24 11.94 27.26 10.43
CA ALA A 24 11.70 25.86 10.66
C ALA A 24 12.66 25.01 9.80
N GLY A 25 13.59 24.32 10.44
CA GLY A 25 14.50 23.35 9.82
C GLY A 25 14.04 21.90 10.03
N HIS A 26 12.74 21.60 9.92
CA HIS A 26 12.20 20.27 10.24
C HIS A 26 11.69 19.43 9.06
N ASP A 27 11.76 19.91 7.81
CA ASP A 27 10.79 19.42 6.83
C ASP A 27 11.36 18.59 5.65
N ASP A 28 12.62 18.72 5.23
CA ASP A 28 13.05 18.00 4.01
C ASP A 28 13.18 16.48 4.21
N ALA A 29 13.78 16.03 5.32
CA ALA A 29 13.95 14.61 5.60
C ALA A 29 12.61 13.91 5.94
N SER A 30 11.70 14.60 6.63
CA SER A 30 10.38 14.08 6.98
C SER A 30 9.47 14.02 5.76
N VAL A 31 9.47 15.06 4.91
CA VAL A 31 8.75 15.08 3.62
C VAL A 31 9.28 14.01 2.68
N MET A 32 10.60 13.85 2.55
CA MET A 32 11.19 12.77 1.74
C MET A 32 10.82 11.38 2.29
N GLN A 33 10.82 11.18 3.61
CA GLN A 33 10.42 9.92 4.23
C GLN A 33 8.94 9.62 4.01
N THR A 34 8.05 10.60 4.19
CA THR A 34 6.60 10.46 3.94
C THR A 34 6.31 10.19 2.46
N ALA A 35 6.96 10.91 1.54
CA ALA A 35 6.84 10.68 0.10
C ALA A 35 7.34 9.29 -0.30
N SER A 36 8.43 8.82 0.31
CA SER A 36 8.95 7.45 0.15
C SER A 36 7.95 6.40 0.65
N ASN A 37 7.36 6.60 1.84
CA ASN A 37 6.35 5.70 2.42
C ASN A 37 5.08 5.63 1.55
N LYS A 38 4.59 6.77 1.05
CA LYS A 38 3.47 6.86 0.11
C LYS A 38 3.75 6.09 -1.17
N THR A 39 4.87 6.40 -1.82
CA THR A 39 5.27 5.79 -3.09
C THR A 39 5.44 4.28 -2.95
N ALA A 40 6.08 3.82 -1.87
CA ALA A 40 6.26 2.39 -1.60
C ALA A 40 4.91 1.69 -1.41
N PHE A 41 3.99 2.27 -0.64
CA PHE A 41 2.64 1.73 -0.47
C PHE A 41 1.91 1.62 -1.81
N MET A 42 1.86 2.69 -2.60
CA MET A 42 1.13 2.71 -3.86
C MET A 42 1.70 1.71 -4.87
N LYS A 43 3.02 1.61 -4.98
CA LYS A 43 3.67 0.63 -5.86
C LYS A 43 3.39 -0.80 -5.44
N LYS A 44 3.44 -1.08 -4.12
CA LYS A 44 3.14 -2.41 -3.60
C LYS A 44 1.67 -2.79 -3.84
N ALA A 45 0.73 -1.93 -3.44
CA ALA A 45 -0.70 -2.14 -3.64
C ALA A 45 -1.08 -2.33 -5.13
N ALA A 46 -0.44 -1.57 -6.04
CA ALA A 46 -0.66 -1.74 -7.47
C ALA A 46 -0.14 -3.08 -7.99
N SER A 47 1.01 -3.55 -7.51
CA SER A 47 1.56 -4.84 -7.90
C SER A 47 0.74 -6.01 -7.36
N ASP A 48 0.40 -6.00 -6.07
CA ASP A 48 -0.46 -7.01 -5.43
C ASP A 48 -1.82 -7.08 -6.14
N GLY A 49 -2.45 -5.92 -6.37
CA GLY A 49 -3.76 -5.86 -7.02
C GLY A 49 -3.74 -6.32 -8.48
N LYS A 50 -2.67 -6.06 -9.25
CA LYS A 50 -2.52 -6.60 -10.61
C LYS A 50 -2.31 -8.11 -10.59
N ALA A 51 -1.54 -8.61 -9.62
CA ALA A 51 -1.30 -10.04 -9.46
C ALA A 51 -2.59 -10.78 -9.09
N GLU A 52 -3.39 -10.23 -8.18
CA GLU A 52 -4.67 -10.82 -7.76
C GLU A 52 -5.64 -10.99 -8.93
N VAL A 53 -5.77 -9.96 -9.79
CA VAL A 53 -6.59 -10.06 -11.02
C VAL A 53 -6.12 -11.22 -11.90
N LYS A 54 -4.80 -11.38 -12.10
CA LYS A 54 -4.25 -12.47 -12.91
C LYS A 54 -4.47 -13.85 -12.25
N ILE A 55 -4.27 -13.94 -10.94
CA ILE A 55 -4.45 -15.15 -10.14
C ILE A 55 -5.92 -15.59 -10.14
N CYS A 56 -6.86 -14.65 -10.03
CA CYS A 56 -8.28 -14.91 -10.12
C CYS A 56 -8.70 -15.35 -11.53
N GLN A 57 -8.19 -14.71 -12.59
CA GLN A 57 -8.45 -15.15 -13.96
C GLN A 57 -8.03 -16.61 -14.17
N MET A 58 -6.84 -16.99 -13.69
CA MET A 58 -6.38 -18.38 -13.75
C MET A 58 -7.34 -19.34 -13.02
N ALA A 59 -7.92 -18.93 -11.89
CA ALA A 59 -8.89 -19.75 -11.18
C ALA A 59 -10.22 -19.92 -11.91
N LEU A 60 -10.70 -18.87 -12.58
CA LEU A 60 -11.89 -18.94 -13.44
C LEU A 60 -11.68 -19.93 -14.59
N ASP A 61 -10.47 -19.96 -15.14
CA ASP A 61 -10.10 -20.82 -16.27
C ASP A 61 -9.81 -22.28 -15.86
N GLN A 62 -9.13 -22.50 -14.72
CA GLN A 62 -8.54 -23.80 -14.38
C GLN A 62 -9.27 -24.59 -13.29
N SER A 63 -10.03 -23.93 -12.41
CA SER A 63 -10.72 -24.64 -11.33
C SER A 63 -11.96 -25.35 -11.87
N ASP A 64 -12.36 -26.45 -11.23
CA ASP A 64 -13.69 -27.07 -11.45
C ASP A 64 -14.63 -26.80 -10.27
N ASP A 65 -14.17 -26.10 -9.22
CA ASP A 65 -14.99 -25.80 -8.04
C ASP A 65 -15.82 -24.53 -8.30
N PRO A 66 -17.16 -24.63 -8.39
CA PRO A 66 -18.02 -23.48 -8.68
C PRO A 66 -17.96 -22.40 -7.59
N GLN A 67 -17.69 -22.78 -6.33
CA GLN A 67 -17.55 -21.79 -5.25
C GLN A 67 -16.22 -21.08 -5.31
N LEU A 68 -15.13 -21.78 -5.63
CA LEU A 68 -13.84 -21.15 -5.85
C LEU A 68 -13.94 -20.14 -7.00
N LYS A 69 -14.58 -20.52 -8.12
CA LYS A 69 -14.83 -19.58 -9.22
C LYS A 69 -15.66 -18.36 -8.82
N GLN A 70 -16.70 -18.55 -8.01
CA GLN A 70 -17.50 -17.44 -7.52
C GLN A 70 -16.67 -16.46 -6.67
N VAL A 71 -15.85 -16.98 -5.75
CA VAL A 71 -14.95 -16.15 -4.94
C VAL A 71 -13.90 -15.46 -5.82
N ALA A 72 -13.27 -16.20 -6.74
CA ALA A 72 -12.29 -15.64 -7.67
C ALA A 72 -12.87 -14.52 -8.54
N TRP A 73 -14.11 -14.67 -9.02
CA TRP A 73 -14.78 -13.61 -9.78
C TRP A 73 -14.95 -12.34 -8.94
N GLN A 74 -15.39 -12.48 -7.68
CA GLN A 74 -15.59 -11.33 -6.80
C GLN A 74 -14.26 -10.62 -6.47
N LEU A 75 -13.19 -11.38 -6.18
CA LEU A 75 -11.87 -10.81 -5.95
C LEU A 75 -11.35 -10.10 -7.20
N MET A 76 -11.46 -10.72 -8.38
CA MET A 76 -11.05 -10.12 -9.65
C MET A 76 -11.74 -8.77 -9.90
N ASP A 77 -13.06 -8.70 -9.71
CA ASP A 77 -13.85 -7.49 -9.96
C ASP A 77 -13.47 -6.36 -8.98
N ASP A 78 -13.49 -6.65 -7.68
CA ASP A 78 -13.15 -5.68 -6.64
C ASP A 78 -11.70 -5.16 -6.79
N HIS A 79 -10.73 -6.04 -7.08
CA HIS A 79 -9.33 -5.63 -7.30
C HIS A 79 -9.15 -4.85 -8.61
N THR A 80 -9.89 -5.19 -9.67
CA THR A 80 -9.85 -4.40 -10.93
C THR A 80 -10.29 -2.97 -10.69
N GLN A 81 -11.39 -2.77 -9.95
CA GLN A 81 -11.88 -1.44 -9.60
C GLN A 81 -10.90 -0.68 -8.69
N ALA A 82 -10.33 -1.36 -7.68
CA ALA A 82 -9.32 -0.75 -6.80
C ALA A 82 -8.06 -0.33 -7.56
N ASN A 83 -7.59 -1.13 -8.52
CA ASN A 83 -6.45 -0.81 -9.36
C ASN A 83 -6.70 0.45 -10.21
N GLN A 84 -7.90 0.58 -10.78
CA GLN A 84 -8.28 1.76 -11.56
C GLN A 84 -8.32 3.02 -10.69
N GLN A 85 -8.89 2.93 -9.49
CA GLN A 85 -8.90 4.03 -8.52
C GLN A 85 -7.47 4.43 -8.11
N LEU A 86 -6.61 3.46 -7.80
CA LEU A 86 -5.23 3.71 -7.42
C LEU A 86 -4.44 4.37 -8.57
N GLN A 87 -4.68 3.96 -9.82
CA GLN A 87 -4.06 4.57 -10.99
C GLN A 87 -4.43 6.05 -11.15
N GLN A 88 -5.69 6.41 -10.90
CA GLN A 88 -6.14 7.81 -10.93
C GLN A 88 -5.50 8.64 -9.81
N ILE A 89 -5.38 8.07 -8.60
CA ILE A 89 -4.70 8.72 -7.48
C ILE A 89 -3.21 8.91 -7.83
N ALA A 90 -2.55 7.89 -8.36
CA ALA A 90 -1.15 7.96 -8.75
C ALA A 90 -0.85 9.06 -9.76
N GLN A 91 -1.74 9.27 -10.73
CA GLN A 91 -1.62 10.38 -11.69
C GLN A 91 -1.71 11.75 -11.00
N ARG A 92 -2.65 11.94 -10.08
CA ARG A 92 -2.81 13.20 -9.32
C ARG A 92 -1.63 13.45 -8.38
N GLU A 93 -1.09 12.38 -7.81
CA GLU A 93 0.02 12.40 -6.87
C GLU A 93 1.40 12.42 -7.54
N ASN A 94 1.46 12.43 -8.87
CA ASN A 94 2.69 12.32 -9.67
C ASN A 94 3.57 11.11 -9.30
N VAL A 95 2.92 9.98 -8.97
CA VAL A 95 3.58 8.72 -8.65
C VAL A 95 3.48 7.77 -9.84
N THR A 96 4.62 7.31 -10.35
CA THR A 96 4.65 6.25 -11.37
C THR A 96 4.45 4.89 -10.72
N LEU A 97 3.33 4.23 -11.04
CA LEU A 97 3.07 2.84 -10.67
C LEU A 97 3.86 1.89 -11.57
N PRO A 98 4.22 0.69 -11.09
CA PRO A 98 4.98 -0.26 -11.90
C PRO A 98 4.10 -0.84 -13.02
N ASP A 99 4.60 -0.88 -14.24
CA ASP A 99 3.89 -1.52 -15.37
C ASP A 99 3.87 -3.04 -15.22
N GLN A 100 5.00 -3.60 -14.77
CA GLN A 100 5.19 -5.03 -14.51
C GLN A 100 4.94 -5.35 -13.02
N LEU A 101 4.60 -6.60 -12.75
CA LEU A 101 4.52 -7.11 -11.38
C LEU A 101 5.90 -7.03 -10.71
N MET A 102 5.93 -6.77 -9.41
CA MET A 102 7.14 -6.91 -8.60
C MET A 102 7.56 -8.38 -8.49
N PRO A 103 8.84 -8.69 -8.20
CA PRO A 103 9.34 -10.06 -8.20
C PRO A 103 8.58 -11.02 -7.27
N GLU A 104 8.17 -10.59 -6.07
CA GLU A 104 7.36 -11.39 -5.14
C GLU A 104 6.04 -11.82 -5.82
N ASP A 105 5.39 -10.90 -6.53
CA ASP A 105 4.09 -11.13 -7.15
C ASP A 105 4.18 -11.95 -8.45
N GLN A 106 5.26 -11.76 -9.21
CA GLN A 106 5.57 -12.63 -10.34
C GLN A 106 5.72 -14.10 -9.89
N GLN A 107 6.42 -14.33 -8.77
CA GLN A 107 6.64 -15.67 -8.23
C GLN A 107 5.33 -16.33 -7.80
N LYS A 108 4.41 -15.58 -7.17
CA LYS A 108 3.08 -16.09 -6.80
C LYS A 108 2.31 -16.58 -8.03
N VAL A 109 2.27 -15.77 -9.09
CA VAL A 109 1.64 -16.14 -10.37
C VAL A 109 2.28 -17.38 -10.97
N GLN A 110 3.61 -17.41 -11.07
CA GLN A 110 4.35 -18.55 -11.65
C GLN A 110 4.13 -19.85 -10.86
N LYS A 111 4.09 -19.75 -9.52
CA LYS A 111 3.84 -20.90 -8.66
C LYS A 111 2.49 -21.54 -8.95
N LEU A 112 1.45 -20.74 -9.18
CA LEU A 112 0.13 -21.23 -9.57
C LEU A 112 0.10 -21.80 -10.98
N GLN A 113 0.82 -21.19 -11.94
CA GLN A 113 0.89 -21.68 -13.32
C GLN A 113 1.45 -23.10 -13.41
N GLY A 114 2.30 -23.50 -12.46
CA GLY A 114 2.83 -24.85 -12.36
C GLY A 114 1.92 -25.88 -11.66
N LYS A 115 0.66 -25.54 -11.36
CA LYS A 115 -0.31 -26.40 -10.66
C LYS A 115 -1.56 -26.62 -11.51
N ASN A 116 -2.25 -27.73 -11.26
CA ASN A 116 -3.51 -28.08 -11.93
C ASN A 116 -4.48 -28.76 -10.96
N GLY A 117 -5.77 -28.76 -11.30
CA GLY A 117 -6.84 -29.45 -10.56
C GLY A 117 -6.82 -29.14 -9.05
N LYS A 118 -6.95 -30.16 -8.21
CA LYS A 118 -6.99 -29.97 -6.75
C LYS A 118 -5.69 -29.42 -6.14
N ALA A 119 -4.56 -29.58 -6.81
CA ALA A 119 -3.31 -28.94 -6.36
C ALA A 119 -3.33 -27.43 -6.65
N PHE A 120 -3.92 -27.02 -7.78
CA PHE A 120 -4.16 -25.62 -8.10
C PHE A 120 -5.11 -24.98 -7.08
N ASP A 121 -6.30 -25.58 -6.85
CA ASP A 121 -7.29 -25.04 -5.91
C ASP A 121 -6.70 -24.81 -4.50
N LYS A 122 -5.92 -25.79 -4.01
CA LYS A 122 -5.26 -25.70 -2.69
C LYS A 122 -4.23 -24.58 -2.63
N GLU A 123 -3.41 -24.44 -3.66
CA GLU A 123 -2.40 -23.37 -3.71
C GLU A 123 -3.06 -22.00 -3.84
N TRP A 124 -4.12 -21.90 -4.64
CA TRP A 124 -4.87 -20.65 -4.84
C TRP A 124 -5.48 -20.17 -3.53
N ILE A 125 -6.16 -21.05 -2.79
CA ILE A 125 -6.73 -20.74 -1.48
C ILE A 125 -5.63 -20.34 -0.49
N HIS A 126 -4.55 -21.12 -0.40
CA HIS A 126 -3.47 -20.85 0.55
C HIS A 126 -2.77 -19.51 0.27
N GLY A 127 -2.43 -19.23 -1.00
CA GLY A 127 -1.83 -17.97 -1.41
C GLY A 127 -2.72 -16.78 -1.04
N ASN A 128 -4.01 -16.85 -1.39
CA ASN A 128 -4.97 -15.82 -1.07
C ASN A 128 -5.13 -15.56 0.44
N LEU A 129 -5.12 -16.60 1.28
CA LEU A 129 -5.15 -16.43 2.75
C LEU A 129 -3.92 -15.69 3.28
N VAL A 130 -2.73 -16.00 2.74
CA VAL A 130 -1.49 -15.37 3.18
C VAL A 130 -1.45 -13.91 2.74
N ASP A 131 -1.75 -13.64 1.47
CA ASP A 131 -1.63 -12.31 0.90
C ASP A 131 -2.68 -11.36 1.45
N HIS A 132 -3.95 -11.77 1.54
CA HIS A 132 -4.98 -10.91 2.13
C HIS A 132 -4.68 -10.54 3.60
N ARG A 133 -4.04 -11.44 4.38
CA ARG A 133 -3.58 -11.09 5.74
C ARG A 133 -2.45 -10.06 5.74
N LYS A 134 -1.52 -10.14 4.78
CA LYS A 134 -0.46 -9.13 4.61
C LYS A 134 -1.05 -7.79 4.17
N ASP A 135 -1.97 -7.82 3.22
CA ASP A 135 -2.57 -6.62 2.64
C ASP A 135 -3.46 -5.90 3.65
N ILE A 136 -4.25 -6.62 4.45
CA ILE A 136 -5.00 -6.03 5.57
C ILE A 136 -4.06 -5.29 6.53
N LYS A 137 -2.87 -5.83 6.82
CA LYS A 137 -1.88 -5.13 7.67
C LYS A 137 -1.33 -3.89 6.95
N LEU A 138 -0.94 -4.03 5.68
CA LEU A 138 -0.42 -2.93 4.86
C LEU A 138 -1.40 -1.77 4.77
N PHE A 139 -2.65 -2.05 4.38
CA PHE A 139 -3.72 -1.06 4.23
C PHE A 139 -4.14 -0.46 5.57
N SER A 140 -4.18 -1.25 6.66
CA SER A 140 -4.43 -0.75 8.01
C SER A 140 -3.35 0.23 8.48
N MET A 141 -2.07 -0.06 8.20
CA MET A 141 -0.97 0.85 8.52
C MET A 141 -1.04 2.11 7.66
N ALA A 142 -1.21 1.97 6.35
CA ALA A 142 -1.30 3.09 5.42
C ALA A 142 -2.46 4.03 5.79
N GLY A 143 -3.64 3.47 6.09
CA GLY A 143 -4.81 4.22 6.54
C GLY A 143 -4.64 4.95 7.88
N LYS A 144 -3.64 4.58 8.69
CA LYS A 144 -3.33 5.22 9.98
C LYS A 144 -2.14 6.17 9.93
N LYS A 145 -1.19 5.94 9.03
CA LYS A 145 0.17 6.52 9.11
C LYS A 145 0.55 7.39 7.92
N LEU A 146 -0.10 7.26 6.76
CA LEU A 146 0.23 8.13 5.62
C LEU A 146 -0.35 9.53 5.86
N ASP A 147 0.46 10.56 5.68
CA ASP A 147 0.03 11.97 5.80
C ASP A 147 -0.79 12.42 4.59
N ASP A 148 -0.50 11.84 3.43
CA ASP A 148 -1.17 12.10 2.17
C ASP A 148 -2.63 11.67 2.21
N GLN A 149 -3.55 12.66 2.18
CA GLN A 149 -4.96 12.41 2.41
C GLN A 149 -5.60 11.52 1.32
N PRO A 150 -5.41 11.77 0.01
CA PRO A 150 -5.95 10.89 -1.03
C PRO A 150 -5.50 9.43 -0.88
N VAL A 151 -4.20 9.19 -0.64
CA VAL A 151 -3.68 7.81 -0.52
C VAL A 151 -4.12 7.15 0.79
N ARG A 152 -4.17 7.92 1.89
CA ARG A 152 -4.71 7.42 3.18
C ARG A 152 -6.18 7.03 3.04
N GLN A 153 -7.00 7.85 2.37
CA GLN A 153 -8.42 7.57 2.15
C GLN A 153 -8.63 6.33 1.28
N PHE A 154 -7.85 6.17 0.21
CA PHE A 154 -7.85 4.93 -0.59
C PHE A 154 -7.63 3.72 0.31
N ALA A 155 -6.55 3.72 1.11
CA ALA A 155 -6.23 2.61 2.01
C ALA A 155 -7.38 2.31 3.00
N GLN A 156 -8.00 3.34 3.57
CA GLN A 156 -9.13 3.20 4.50
C GLN A 156 -10.37 2.62 3.81
N SER A 157 -10.67 3.06 2.58
CA SER A 157 -11.86 2.64 1.84
C SER A 157 -11.77 1.21 1.27
N THR A 158 -10.55 0.76 0.94
CA THR A 158 -10.30 -0.60 0.42
C THR A 158 -10.23 -1.65 1.54
N LEU A 159 -9.80 -1.26 2.74
CA LEU A 159 -9.58 -2.18 3.85
C LEU A 159 -10.79 -3.08 4.22
N PRO A 160 -12.05 -2.59 4.25
CA PRO A 160 -13.21 -3.45 4.49
C PRO A 160 -13.37 -4.56 3.46
N LYS A 161 -13.12 -4.28 2.17
CA LYS A 161 -13.20 -5.28 1.09
C LYS A 161 -12.16 -6.37 1.26
N LEU A 162 -10.91 -6.01 1.55
CA LEU A 162 -9.85 -7.00 1.82
C LEU A 162 -10.19 -7.94 2.99
N LYS A 163 -10.87 -7.42 4.03
CA LYS A 163 -11.37 -8.24 5.14
C LYS A 163 -12.47 -9.20 4.70
N THR A 164 -13.41 -8.72 3.88
CA THR A 164 -14.45 -9.57 3.29
C THR A 164 -13.85 -10.66 2.40
N HIS A 165 -12.88 -10.32 1.56
CA HIS A 165 -12.17 -11.29 0.71
C HIS A 165 -11.49 -12.37 1.54
N LEU A 166 -10.78 -12.00 2.62
CA LEU A 166 -10.19 -12.98 3.54
C LEU A 166 -11.24 -13.95 4.11
N GLN A 167 -12.41 -13.43 4.52
CA GLN A 167 -13.50 -14.25 5.04
C GLN A 167 -14.05 -15.22 3.99
N LEU A 168 -14.23 -14.76 2.74
CA LEU A 168 -14.68 -15.62 1.64
C LEU A 168 -13.70 -16.76 1.38
N VAL A 169 -12.40 -16.47 1.36
CA VAL A 169 -11.36 -17.47 1.14
C VAL A 169 -11.27 -18.44 2.34
N GLU A 170 -11.42 -17.96 3.57
CA GLU A 170 -11.49 -18.81 4.77
C GLU A 170 -12.67 -19.81 4.70
N GLN A 171 -13.83 -19.38 4.19
CA GLN A 171 -15.00 -20.25 4.03
C GLN A 171 -14.76 -21.41 3.05
N LEU A 172 -13.95 -21.21 1.99
CA LEU A 172 -13.55 -22.29 1.09
C LEU A 172 -12.79 -23.41 1.82
N THR A 173 -11.99 -23.07 2.84
CA THR A 173 -11.23 -24.09 3.60
C THR A 173 -12.10 -24.95 4.50
N GLN A 174 -13.15 -24.38 5.09
CA GLN A 174 -14.03 -25.08 6.03
C GLN A 174 -14.86 -26.14 5.30
N LYS A 175 -15.30 -25.83 4.08
CA LYS A 175 -16.04 -26.78 3.24
C LYS A 175 -15.18 -27.92 2.72
N ASN A 176 -13.95 -27.64 2.30
CA ASN A 176 -13.02 -28.68 1.83
C ASN A 176 -12.66 -29.71 2.92
N ARG A 177 -12.80 -29.36 4.20
CA ARG A 177 -12.68 -30.30 5.33
C ARG A 177 -13.92 -31.17 5.51
N GLY A 178 -15.11 -30.67 5.20
CA GLY A 178 -16.38 -31.41 5.30
C GLY A 178 -16.56 -32.50 4.24
N THR A 179 -15.89 -32.38 3.09
CA THR A 179 -15.94 -33.38 2.01
C THR A 179 -14.86 -34.46 2.11
N ALA A 180 -13.81 -34.26 2.92
CA ALA A 180 -12.73 -35.24 3.11
C ALA A 180 -13.00 -36.24 4.25
N GLY A 181 -14.10 -36.06 4.99
CA GLY A 181 -14.51 -36.90 6.13
C GLY A 181 -15.76 -37.76 5.86
N ARG A 182 -16.12 -38.01 4.61
CA ARG A 182 -17.22 -38.90 4.21
C ARG A 182 -16.74 -39.95 3.22
#